data_AF-A0A367FYU8-F1
#
_entry.id   AF-A0A367FYU8-F1
#
_cell.length_a   1.000
_cell.length_b   1.000
_cell.length_c   1.000
_cell.angle_alpha   90.00
_cell.angle_beta   90.00
_cell.angle_gamma   90.00
#
_symmetry.space_group_name_H-M   'P 1'
#
loop_
_entity.id
_entity.type
_entity.pdbx_description
1 polymer ?
#
loop_
_entity_poly.entity_id
_entity_poly.type
_entity_poly.pdbx_seq_one_letter_code
_entity_poly.pdbx_strand_id
1 'polypeptide(L)'
;MSRNFTRQPDESTLTTLCPHCLSAFRNARGIRVRRADPYQLTKEPCTYCQTRFGYDYYIQPTSPKATYFKKGRFDDEIDCA
;
A
#
# COMPACT_ATOMS: atom_id res chain seq x y z
N MET A 1 -27.25 -15.29 -4.09
CA MET A 1 -25.82 -15.21 -4.45
C MET A 1 -25.32 -13.79 -4.25
N SER A 2 -24.32 -13.57 -3.37
CA SER A 2 -23.26 -12.55 -3.47
C SER A 2 -22.37 -12.65 -2.23
N ARG A 3 -21.05 -12.70 -2.46
CA ARG A 3 -20.04 -13.27 -1.57
C ARG A 3 -19.69 -12.30 -0.42
N ASN A 4 -19.67 -12.83 0.80
CA ASN A 4 -19.01 -12.21 1.96
C ASN A 4 -17.53 -11.95 1.62
N PHE A 5 -17.18 -10.71 1.29
CA PHE A 5 -15.81 -10.31 1.02
C PHE A 5 -15.55 -8.91 1.56
N THR A 6 -15.56 -8.77 2.88
CA THR A 6 -14.93 -7.62 3.53
C THR A 6 -14.03 -8.15 4.64
N ARG A 7 -12.94 -8.82 4.24
CA ARG A 7 -11.69 -8.73 5.01
C ARG A 7 -11.43 -7.23 5.13
N GLN A 8 -11.74 -6.67 6.29
CA GLN A 8 -11.54 -5.26 6.56
C GLN A 8 -10.08 -4.91 6.22
N PRO A 9 -9.83 -4.00 5.27
CA PRO A 9 -8.49 -3.50 5.02
C PRO A 9 -8.21 -2.45 6.09
N ASP A 10 -8.03 -2.88 7.34
CA ASP A 10 -7.55 -1.98 8.39
C ASP A 10 -6.16 -1.47 7.97
N GLU A 11 -6.15 -0.24 7.45
CA GLU A 11 -5.00 0.64 7.18
C GLU A 11 -3.89 0.11 6.24
N SER A 12 -4.16 -0.95 5.47
CA SER A 12 -3.15 -1.55 4.59
C SER A 12 -3.28 -1.05 3.15
N THR A 13 -2.46 -0.08 2.74
CA THR A 13 -2.45 0.42 1.36
C THR A 13 -1.81 -0.60 0.44
N LEU A 14 -2.55 -1.11 -0.56
CA LEU A 14 -2.01 -1.96 -1.62
C LEU A 14 -1.18 -1.11 -2.57
N THR A 15 0.08 -1.47 -2.80
CA THR A 15 1.00 -0.71 -3.65
C THR A 15 1.98 -1.61 -4.38
N THR A 16 2.18 -1.33 -5.66
CA THR A 16 3.13 -2.04 -6.51
C THR A 16 4.54 -1.52 -6.28
N LEU A 17 5.43 -2.39 -5.79
CA LEU A 17 6.81 -2.04 -5.47
C LEU A 17 7.81 -2.88 -6.28
N CYS A 18 8.78 -2.21 -6.90
CA CYS A 18 9.97 -2.86 -7.44
C CYS A 18 10.95 -3.25 -6.30
N PRO A 19 11.91 -4.17 -6.51
CA PRO A 19 12.84 -4.61 -5.46
C PRO A 19 13.63 -3.47 -4.81
N HIS A 20 13.94 -2.40 -5.54
CA HIS A 20 14.63 -1.24 -5.00
C HIS A 20 13.75 -0.43 -4.03
N CYS A 21 12.52 -0.08 -4.45
CA CYS A 21 11.57 0.62 -3.59
C CYS A 21 11.16 -0.25 -2.40
N LEU A 22 10.96 -1.56 -2.61
CA LEU A 22 10.66 -2.52 -1.55
C LEU A 22 11.73 -2.51 -0.45
N SER A 23 13.01 -2.50 -0.83
CA SER A 23 14.12 -2.40 0.12
C SER A 23 14.04 -1.12 0.96
N ALA A 24 13.73 0.02 0.34
CA ALA A 24 13.56 1.29 1.04
C ALA A 24 12.39 1.24 2.03
N PHE A 25 11.23 0.68 1.65
CA PHE A 25 10.08 0.54 2.55
C PHE A 25 10.34 -0.45 3.68
N ARG A 26 11.09 -1.52 3.42
CA ARG A 26 11.44 -2.52 4.44
C ARG A 26 12.49 -1.99 5.42
N ASN A 27 13.31 -1.04 5.00
CA ASN A 27 14.26 -0.32 5.87
C ASN A 27 13.63 0.88 6.58
N ALA A 28 12.47 1.36 6.13
CA ALA A 28 11.76 2.46 6.77
C ALA A 28 11.22 2.02 8.14
N ARG A 29 11.53 2.80 9.18
CA ARG A 29 10.96 2.59 10.51
C ARG A 29 9.49 2.98 10.48
N GLY A 30 8.64 2.15 11.09
CA GLY A 30 7.22 2.46 11.20
C GLY A 30 6.34 1.90 10.07
N ILE A 31 6.89 1.03 9.20
CA ILE A 31 6.17 0.46 8.06
C ILE A 31 6.34 -1.06 8.03
N ARG A 32 5.25 -1.79 7.88
CA ARG A 32 5.22 -3.23 7.63
C ARG A 32 4.82 -3.48 6.19
N VAL A 33 5.60 -4.31 5.51
CA VAL A 33 5.34 -4.67 4.11
C VAL A 33 5.09 -6.17 4.02
N ARG A 34 3.95 -6.55 3.43
CA ARG A 34 3.55 -7.93 3.20
C ARG A 34 3.24 -8.14 1.72
N ARG A 35 3.66 -9.26 1.14
CA ARG A 35 3.30 -9.59 -0.26
C ARG A 35 1.79 -9.80 -0.37
N ALA A 36 1.15 -9.13 -1.33
CA ALA A 36 -0.30 -9.19 -1.49
C ALA A 36 -0.72 -10.54 -2.06
N ASP A 37 -0.06 -10.96 -3.14
CA ASP A 37 -0.29 -12.26 -3.76
C ASP A 37 1.06 -12.97 -4.02
N PRO A 38 1.31 -14.16 -3.43
CA PRO A 38 2.55 -14.91 -3.65
C PRO A 38 2.61 -15.61 -5.01
N TYR A 39 1.49 -15.76 -5.72
CA TYR A 39 1.37 -16.43 -7.00
C TYR A 39 1.30 -15.47 -8.19
N GLN A 40 1.40 -14.16 -7.94
CA GLN A 40 1.44 -13.14 -8.99
C GLN A 40 2.63 -13.39 -9.94
N LEU A 41 2.33 -13.73 -11.19
CA LEU A 41 3.31 -13.97 -12.26
C LEU A 41 3.60 -12.71 -13.08
N THR A 42 2.58 -11.85 -13.25
CA THR A 42 2.68 -10.59 -13.97
C THR A 42 3.33 -9.54 -13.09
N LYS A 43 4.35 -8.86 -13.62
CA LYS A 43 5.01 -7.76 -12.93
C LYS A 43 4.41 -6.45 -13.41
N GLU A 44 3.98 -5.64 -12.47
CA GLU A 44 3.35 -4.34 -12.73
C GLU A 44 4.38 -3.21 -12.55
N PRO A 45 4.24 -2.07 -13.26
CA PRO A 45 5.14 -0.94 -13.08
C PRO A 45 5.06 -0.39 -11.65
N CYS A 46 6.22 -0.12 -11.04
CA CYS A 46 6.28 0.41 -9.67
C CYS A 46 5.54 1.74 -9.55
N THR A 47 4.64 1.88 -8.58
CA THR A 47 3.85 3.10 -8.41
C THR A 47 4.71 4.32 -8.03
N TYR A 48 5.87 4.10 -7.40
CA TYR A 48 6.75 5.19 -6.94
C TYR A 48 7.75 5.63 -8.00
N CYS A 49 8.57 4.72 -8.52
CA CYS A 49 9.60 5.11 -9.49
C CYS A 49 9.14 5.01 -10.94
N GLN A 50 8.09 4.23 -11.24
CA GLN A 50 7.55 3.97 -12.59
C GLN A 50 8.59 3.52 -13.64
N THR A 51 9.83 3.24 -13.23
CA THR A 51 10.93 2.84 -14.12
C THR A 51 11.14 1.33 -14.14
N ARG A 52 10.73 0.63 -13.07
CA ARG A 52 11.00 -0.79 -12.87
C ARG A 52 9.71 -1.53 -12.56
N PHE A 53 9.62 -2.76 -13.03
CA PHE A 53 8.49 -3.65 -12.73
C PHE A 53 8.67 -4.36 -11.38
N GLY A 54 7.56 -4.64 -10.72
CA GLY A 54 7.47 -5.15 -9.36
C GLY A 54 6.21 -5.97 -9.11
N TYR A 55 5.93 -6.21 -7.84
CA TYR A 55 4.75 -6.97 -7.38
C TYR A 55 3.93 -6.11 -6.42
N ASP A 56 2.71 -6.55 -6.14
CA ASP A 56 1.85 -5.86 -5.20
C ASP A 56 2.16 -6.26 -3.75
N TYR A 57 2.27 -5.23 -2.91
CA TYR A 57 2.51 -5.38 -1.48
C TYR A 57 1.46 -4.58 -0.70
N TYR A 58 0.99 -5.16 0.40
CA TYR A 58 0.27 -4.44 1.43
C TYR A 58 1.28 -3.71 2.31
N ILE A 59 1.14 -2.39 2.36
CA ILE A 59 1.92 -1.49 3.20
C ILE A 59 1.03 -1.08 4.38
N GLN A 60 1.42 -1.48 5.58
CA GLN A 60 0.72 -1.13 6.81
C GLN A 60 1.63 -0.24 7.67
N PRO A 61 1.26 1.02 7.93
CA PRO A 61 1.98 1.84 8.91
C PRO A 61 1.80 1.23 10.31
N THR A 62 2.87 1.14 11.09
CA THR A 62 2.81 0.61 12.46
C THR A 62 2.51 1.67 13.50
N SER A 63 2.36 2.92 13.10
CA SER A 63 1.93 4.01 13.95
C SER A 63 0.87 4.85 13.22
N PRO A 64 -0.32 5.07 13.81
CA PRO A 64 -1.37 5.89 13.22
C PRO A 64 -0.98 7.38 13.11
N LYS A 65 0.13 7.80 13.74
CA LYS A 65 0.71 9.15 13.58
C LYS A 65 1.54 9.34 12.32
N ALA A 66 1.81 8.27 11.55
CA ALA A 66 2.62 8.31 10.33
C ALA A 66 1.79 8.22 9.04
N THR A 67 0.47 8.42 9.12
CA THR A 67 -0.46 8.44 7.97
C THR A 67 -0.25 9.62 7.02
N TYR A 68 0.70 10.51 7.29
CA TYR A 68 1.06 11.62 6.40
C TYR A 68 2.15 11.30 5.37
N PHE A 69 2.33 10.04 4.96
CA PHE A 69 3.10 9.72 3.74
C PHE A 69 2.26 10.06 2.50
N LYS A 70 2.07 11.38 2.29
CA LYS A 70 1.81 12.10 1.04
C LYS A 70 1.32 11.22 -0.13
N LYS A 71 0.08 10.76 -0.06
CA LYS A 71 -0.72 10.43 -1.24
C LYS A 71 -1.84 11.47 -1.28
N GLY A 72 -1.64 12.51 -2.07
CA GLY A 72 -2.60 13.61 -2.21
C GLY A 72 -4.01 13.10 -2.52
N ARG A 73 -4.96 13.57 -1.73
CA ARG A 73 -6.42 13.59 -1.89
C ARG A 73 -6.90 14.46 -0.72
N PHE A 74 -7.16 15.77 -0.86
CA PHE A 74 -8.19 16.47 -1.64
C PHE A 74 -9.55 15.74 -1.57
N ASP A 75 -10.49 16.35 -0.83
CA ASP A 75 -11.86 15.94 -0.44
C ASP A 75 -11.95 14.84 0.65
N ASP A 76 -12.65 14.98 1.77
CA ASP A 76 -13.88 15.75 2.06
C ASP A 76 -13.82 16.38 3.47
N GLU A 77 -13.94 17.70 3.53
CA GLU A 77 -14.57 18.40 4.64
C GLU A 77 -16.09 18.17 4.51
N ILE A 78 -16.60 17.04 5.00
CA ILE A 78 -18.01 16.94 5.38
C ILE A 78 -18.06 17.12 6.89
N ASP A 79 -18.29 18.37 7.24
CA ASP A 79 -18.91 18.78 8.49
C ASP A 79 -20.25 18.01 8.65
N CYS A 80 -20.36 17.31 9.77
CA CYS A 80 -21.65 16.91 10.32
C CYS A 80 -21.55 17.01 11.84
N ALA A 81 -21.63 18.23 12.34
CA ALA A 81 -22.41 18.61 13.53
C ALA A 81 -22.29 20.12 13.82
#